data_AF-A0AAW1U1T7-F1
#
_entry.id   AF-A0AAW1U1T7-F1
#
_cell.length_a   1.000
_cell.length_b   1.000
_cell.length_c   1.000
_cell.angle_alpha   90.00
_cell.angle_beta   90.00
_cell.angle_gamma   90.00
#
_symmetry.space_group_name_H-M   'P 1'
#
loop_
_entity.id
_entity.type
_entity.pdbx_description
1 polymer ?
#
loop_
_entity_poly.entity_id
_entity_poly.type
_entity_poly.pdbx_seq_one_letter_code
_entity_poly.pdbx_strand_id
1 'polypeptide(L)'
;MQELSNSKLKSGGWGEINRDFFKTSFDPIIRTIGENFETVDNSDDAIDRVADGKFAFYENIYFLKEAIVKRQLRFQLHNMKKNSTNVTSSTLTNEIVKEDRSLHIMGDCVINMPISIGLQKNSPIKPKLDKHIRRVLEAGLIKKWLDDTMLNILNAEVQTDQEETKAIMSMKKFSGALTVLIIGYILSIILFLAEVLYFNLIFKKDPNYNKYSRSIVKKSE
;
A
#
# COMPACT_ATOMS: atom_id res chain seq x y z
N MET A 1 4.72 15.44 6.86
CA MET A 1 3.84 16.54 7.35
C MET A 1 3.49 17.59 6.31
N GLN A 2 4.46 18.09 5.54
CA GLN A 2 4.18 19.06 4.46
C GLN A 2 3.21 18.49 3.42
N GLU A 3 3.36 17.20 3.08
CA GLU A 3 2.41 16.49 2.21
C GLU A 3 0.99 16.44 2.81
N LEU A 4 0.86 16.17 4.12
CA LEU A 4 -0.43 16.15 4.79
C LEU A 4 -1.09 17.53 4.81
N SER A 5 -0.32 18.59 5.07
CA SER A 5 -0.81 19.97 5.02
C SER A 5 -1.21 20.42 3.61
N ASN A 6 -0.50 19.95 2.58
CA ASN A 6 -0.83 20.23 1.18
C ASN A 6 -1.99 19.37 0.67
N SER A 7 -2.22 18.22 1.30
CA SER A 7 -3.33 17.34 0.98
C SER A 7 -4.65 17.96 1.48
N LYS A 8 -5.75 17.71 0.76
CA LYS A 8 -7.10 18.05 1.22
C LYS A 8 -7.66 17.03 2.22
N LEU A 9 -6.82 16.19 2.81
CA LEU A 9 -7.24 15.18 3.77
C LEU A 9 -7.56 15.84 5.10
N LYS A 10 -8.64 15.41 5.73
CA LYS A 10 -8.92 15.78 7.11
C LYS A 10 -8.00 15.01 8.03
N SER A 11 -7.43 15.68 9.03
CA SER A 11 -6.62 15.07 10.07
C SER A 11 -7.36 15.06 11.39
N GLY A 12 -7.12 14.06 12.24
CA GLY A 12 -7.67 14.05 13.58
C GLY A 12 -7.11 12.95 14.45
N GLY A 13 -7.56 12.90 15.69
CA GLY A 13 -7.00 12.01 16.70
C GLY A 13 -7.84 12.02 17.97
N TRP A 14 -7.39 11.24 18.95
CA TRP A 14 -8.13 11.10 20.20
C TRP A 14 -7.89 12.28 21.14
N GLY A 15 -8.95 12.78 21.75
CA GLY A 15 -8.89 13.80 22.82
C GLY A 15 -8.63 15.24 22.34
N GLU A 16 -9.03 16.19 23.19
CA GLU A 16 -8.88 17.63 22.91
C GLU A 16 -7.44 18.14 23.11
N ILE A 17 -6.67 17.48 23.98
CA ILE A 17 -5.29 17.85 24.30
C ILE A 17 -4.42 17.81 23.03
N ASN A 18 -4.61 16.79 22.19
CA ASN A 18 -3.87 16.66 20.94
C ASN A 18 -4.20 17.82 19.99
N ARG A 19 -5.49 18.15 19.83
CA ARG A 19 -5.94 19.30 19.02
C ARG A 19 -5.29 20.60 19.51
N ASP A 20 -5.30 20.83 20.82
CA ASP A 20 -4.78 22.06 21.40
C ASP A 20 -3.25 22.14 21.30
N PHE A 21 -2.55 21.02 21.37
CA PHE A 21 -1.11 20.94 21.09
C PHE A 21 -0.79 21.39 19.65
N PHE A 22 -1.53 20.88 18.66
CA PHE A 22 -1.32 21.27 17.26
C PHE A 22 -1.66 22.75 17.03
N LYS A 23 -2.73 23.27 17.66
CA LYS A 23 -3.12 24.69 17.56
C LYS A 23 -2.12 25.65 18.20
N THR A 24 -1.50 25.25 19.31
CA THR A 24 -0.53 26.07 20.05
C THR A 24 0.91 25.94 19.52
N SER A 25 1.12 25.11 18.50
CA SER A 25 2.44 24.90 17.90
C SER A 25 2.98 26.17 17.24
N PHE A 26 4.30 26.39 17.36
CA PHE A 26 5.00 27.52 16.75
C PHE A 26 5.16 27.39 15.22
N ASP A 27 5.17 26.16 14.71
CA ASP A 27 5.29 25.88 13.28
C ASP A 27 3.96 26.19 12.56
N PRO A 28 3.96 27.06 11.53
CA PRO A 28 2.75 27.40 10.78
C PRO A 28 2.08 26.18 10.14
N ILE A 29 2.85 25.20 9.64
CA ILE A 29 2.30 23.99 8.98
C ILE A 29 1.52 23.16 10.00
N ILE A 30 2.11 22.97 11.18
CA ILE A 30 1.50 22.20 12.27
C ILE A 30 0.26 22.91 12.80
N ARG A 31 0.31 24.24 12.89
CA ARG A 31 -0.85 25.05 13.31
C ARG A 31 -2.03 24.93 12.34
N THR A 32 -1.79 24.98 11.04
CA THR A 32 -2.83 24.77 10.02
C THR A 32 -3.45 23.37 10.11
N ILE A 33 -2.65 22.35 10.44
CA ILE A 33 -3.15 21.00 10.72
C ILE A 33 -4.00 20.99 11.99
N GLY A 34 -3.58 21.69 13.04
CA GLY A 34 -4.33 21.86 14.30
C GLY A 34 -5.66 22.58 14.15
N GLU A 35 -5.75 23.57 13.26
CA GLU A 35 -6.99 24.27 12.92
C GLU A 35 -8.01 23.34 12.25
N ASN A 36 -7.52 22.43 11.40
CA ASN A 36 -8.34 21.42 10.70
C ASN A 36 -8.47 20.09 11.46
N PHE A 37 -8.00 20.03 12.72
CA PHE A 37 -7.93 18.81 13.49
C PHE A 37 -9.31 18.43 14.07
N GLU A 38 -9.79 17.25 13.67
CA GLU A 38 -11.06 16.68 14.15
C GLU A 38 -10.80 15.79 15.38
N THR A 39 -11.51 16.06 16.48
CA THR A 39 -11.50 15.16 17.64
C THR A 39 -12.39 13.96 17.34
N VAL A 40 -11.86 12.75 17.46
CA VAL A 40 -12.61 11.52 17.22
C VAL A 40 -12.79 10.73 18.51
N ASP A 41 -14.05 10.41 18.83
CA ASP A 41 -14.40 9.65 20.05
C ASP A 41 -14.22 8.13 19.88
N ASN A 42 -14.40 7.63 18.66
CA ASN A 42 -14.28 6.20 18.33
C ASN A 42 -13.12 5.93 17.37
N SER A 43 -12.05 5.31 17.88
CA SER A 43 -10.87 4.99 17.09
C SER A 43 -11.14 3.99 15.96
N ASP A 44 -12.08 3.05 16.13
CA ASP A 44 -12.41 2.08 15.07
C ASP A 44 -13.06 2.79 13.85
N ASP A 45 -13.92 3.79 14.07
CA ASP A 45 -14.50 4.61 12.99
C ASP A 45 -13.43 5.46 12.29
N ALA A 46 -12.50 6.03 13.05
CA ALA A 46 -11.36 6.76 12.49
C ALA A 46 -10.54 5.87 11.54
N ILE A 47 -10.25 4.63 11.95
CA ILE A 47 -9.47 3.68 11.16
C ILE A 47 -10.21 3.33 9.86
N ASP A 48 -11.53 3.13 9.90
CA ASP A 48 -12.31 2.85 8.69
C ASP A 48 -12.34 4.06 7.73
N ARG A 49 -12.38 5.29 8.26
CA ARG A 49 -12.26 6.52 7.46
C ARG A 49 -10.87 6.68 6.82
N VAL A 50 -9.81 6.24 7.51
CA VAL A 50 -8.44 6.22 6.97
C VAL A 50 -8.35 5.22 5.83
N ALA A 51 -8.90 4.02 6.00
CA ALA A 51 -8.94 3.03 4.93
C ALA A 51 -9.74 3.51 3.70
N ASP A 52 -10.82 4.27 3.93
CA ASP A 52 -11.57 4.96 2.86
C ASP A 52 -10.74 6.04 2.12
N GLY A 53 -9.53 6.37 2.59
CA GLY A 53 -8.62 7.35 2.00
C GLY A 53 -9.07 8.79 2.15
N LYS A 54 -9.94 9.07 3.13
CA LYS A 54 -10.53 10.41 3.36
C LYS A 54 -9.96 11.10 4.59
N PHE A 55 -9.23 10.36 5.42
CA PHE A 55 -8.83 10.80 6.75
C PHE A 55 -7.40 10.39 7.06
N ALA A 56 -6.71 11.22 7.84
CA ALA A 56 -5.42 10.92 8.43
C ALA A 56 -5.59 10.88 9.95
N PHE A 57 -5.31 9.73 10.55
CA PHE A 57 -5.46 9.54 11.98
C PHE A 57 -4.11 9.65 12.69
N TYR A 58 -4.06 10.51 13.69
CA TYR A 58 -2.92 10.72 14.56
C TYR A 58 -3.15 9.99 15.88
N GLU A 59 -2.26 9.06 16.22
CA GLU A 59 -2.26 8.35 17.49
C GLU A 59 -0.89 7.76 17.80
N ASN A 60 -0.73 7.16 18.98
CA ASN A 60 0.45 6.43 19.38
C ASN A 60 0.84 5.33 18.37
N ILE A 61 2.14 5.24 18.04
CA ILE A 61 2.66 4.27 17.07
C ILE A 61 2.34 2.81 17.41
N TYR A 62 2.34 2.43 18.69
CA TYR A 62 2.01 1.07 19.10
C TYR A 62 0.54 0.76 18.87
N PHE A 63 -0.35 1.73 19.10
CA PHE A 63 -1.76 1.62 18.78
C PHE A 63 -1.98 1.50 17.26
N LEU A 64 -1.27 2.29 16.45
CA LEU A 64 -1.38 2.23 14.99
C LEU A 64 -0.96 0.86 14.44
N LYS A 65 0.10 0.27 14.99
CA LYS A 65 0.53 -1.10 14.64
C LYS A 65 -0.53 -2.15 15.01
N GLU A 66 -1.10 -2.04 16.20
CA GLU A 66 -2.21 -2.91 16.62
C GLU A 66 -3.42 -2.77 15.68
N ALA A 67 -3.77 -1.54 15.31
CA ALA A 67 -4.88 -1.25 14.41
C ALA A 67 -4.71 -1.89 13.02
N ILE A 68 -3.49 -1.88 12.47
CA ILE A 68 -3.14 -2.55 11.20
C ILE A 68 -3.45 -4.04 11.29
N VAL A 69 -2.88 -4.70 12.29
CA VAL A 69 -3.03 -6.15 12.50
C VAL A 69 -4.49 -6.53 12.75
N LYS A 70 -5.19 -5.78 13.61
CA LYS A 70 -6.60 -5.99 13.91
C LYS A 70 -7.46 -5.88 12.65
N ARG A 71 -7.19 -4.91 11.78
CA ARG A 71 -7.89 -4.75 10.49
C ARG A 71 -7.61 -5.92 9.55
N GLN A 72 -6.35 -6.30 9.43
CA GLN A 72 -5.92 -7.40 8.58
C GLN A 72 -6.56 -8.74 9.00
N LEU A 73 -6.62 -9.00 10.29
CA LEU A 73 -7.33 -10.16 10.85
C LEU A 73 -8.83 -10.10 10.53
N ARG A 74 -9.48 -8.93 10.65
CA ARG A 74 -10.89 -8.74 10.26
C ARG A 74 -11.11 -9.04 8.78
N PHE A 75 -10.20 -8.61 7.89
CA PHE A 75 -10.27 -8.88 6.47
C PHE A 75 -10.15 -10.39 6.16
N GLN A 76 -9.19 -11.08 6.78
CA GLN A 76 -9.02 -12.52 6.62
C GLN A 76 -10.27 -13.30 7.07
N LEU A 77 -10.83 -12.95 8.24
CA LEU A 77 -12.07 -13.55 8.74
C LEU A 77 -13.27 -13.28 7.83
N HIS A 78 -13.37 -12.06 7.27
CA HIS A 78 -14.43 -11.72 6.34
C HIS A 78 -14.35 -12.56 5.05
N ASN A 79 -13.16 -12.70 4.46
CA ASN A 79 -12.93 -13.53 3.28
C ASN A 79 -13.27 -15.00 3.51
N MET A 80 -12.91 -15.56 4.67
CA MET A 80 -13.29 -16.93 5.03
C MET A 80 -14.82 -17.11 5.11
N LYS A 81 -15.53 -16.14 5.67
CA LYS A 81 -17.00 -16.17 5.77
C LYS A 81 -17.67 -16.03 4.41
N LYS A 82 -17.12 -15.18 3.54
CA LYS A 82 -17.63 -14.90 2.19
C LYS A 82 -17.51 -16.10 1.24
N ASN A 83 -16.43 -16.88 1.33
CA ASN A 83 -16.28 -18.13 0.59
C ASN A 83 -17.37 -19.18 0.92
N SER A 84 -18.08 -19.02 2.04
CA SER A 84 -19.19 -19.91 2.43
C SER A 84 -20.56 -19.44 1.91
N THR A 85 -20.65 -18.21 1.36
CA THR A 85 -21.90 -17.62 0.87
C THR A 85 -21.74 -17.21 -0.59
N ASN A 86 -22.50 -17.85 -1.50
CA ASN A 86 -22.56 -17.48 -2.92
C ASN A 86 -23.16 -16.08 -3.10
N VAL A 87 -22.33 -15.02 -3.14
CA VAL A 87 -22.76 -13.62 -3.30
C VAL A 87 -22.35 -13.07 -4.68
N THR A 88 -23.26 -12.30 -5.28
CA THR A 88 -23.28 -11.78 -6.67
C THR A 88 -22.19 -10.75 -7.01
N SER A 89 -21.70 -10.81 -8.24
CA SER A 89 -20.44 -10.23 -8.75
C SER A 89 -20.33 -8.69 -8.88
N SER A 90 -21.42 -7.92 -8.77
CA SER A 90 -21.43 -6.48 -9.09
C SER A 90 -21.25 -5.55 -7.89
N THR A 91 -21.71 -5.93 -6.69
CA THR A 91 -21.39 -5.24 -5.42
C THR A 91 -19.98 -5.58 -4.92
N LEU A 92 -19.43 -6.71 -5.37
CA LEU A 92 -18.12 -7.23 -4.99
C LEU A 92 -16.97 -6.28 -5.32
N THR A 93 -16.97 -5.61 -6.46
CA THR A 93 -15.82 -4.82 -6.91
C THR A 93 -15.56 -3.58 -6.06
N ASN A 94 -16.62 -2.89 -5.59
CA ASN A 94 -16.45 -1.71 -4.74
C ASN A 94 -16.15 -2.06 -3.28
N GLU A 95 -16.65 -3.19 -2.77
CA GLU A 95 -16.30 -3.69 -1.44
C GLU A 95 -14.86 -4.21 -1.41
N ILE A 96 -14.45 -4.98 -2.43
CA ILE A 96 -13.08 -5.52 -2.53
C ILE A 96 -12.04 -4.39 -2.59
N VAL A 97 -12.31 -3.29 -3.33
CA VAL A 97 -11.39 -2.14 -3.42
C VAL A 97 -11.32 -1.33 -2.11
N LYS A 98 -12.36 -1.35 -1.27
CA LYS A 98 -12.33 -0.73 0.07
C LYS A 98 -11.60 -1.59 1.09
N GLU A 99 -11.69 -2.90 0.95
CA GLU A 99 -11.08 -3.86 1.85
C GLU A 99 -9.57 -4.03 1.61
N ASP A 100 -9.11 -3.89 0.35
CA ASP A 100 -7.71 -4.05 -0.06
C ASP A 100 -6.81 -2.83 0.26
N ARG A 101 -7.37 -1.77 0.86
CA ARG A 101 -6.56 -0.60 1.25
C ARG A 101 -5.81 -0.89 2.53
N SER A 102 -4.53 -1.21 2.38
CA SER A 102 -3.55 -1.31 3.47
C SER A 102 -3.42 0.04 4.18
N LEU A 103 -3.55 0.01 5.51
CA LEU A 103 -3.22 1.16 6.34
C LEU A 103 -1.70 1.36 6.33
N HIS A 104 -1.26 2.62 6.18
CA HIS A 104 0.16 2.96 6.14
C HIS A 104 0.49 3.94 7.27
N ILE A 105 1.50 3.62 8.08
CA ILE A 105 2.01 4.52 9.12
C ILE A 105 3.01 5.46 8.47
N MET A 106 2.80 6.77 8.61
CA MET A 106 3.76 7.77 8.16
C MET A 106 5.07 7.64 8.96
N GLY A 107 6.22 7.58 8.28
CA GLY A 107 7.51 7.28 8.91
C GLY A 107 8.01 8.35 9.90
N ASP A 108 7.55 9.59 9.77
CA ASP A 108 7.96 10.69 10.63
C ASP A 108 6.99 10.89 11.79
N CYS A 109 7.47 10.65 13.01
CA CYS A 109 6.73 10.97 14.23
C CYS A 109 6.77 12.48 14.48
N VAL A 110 5.59 13.10 14.53
CA VAL A 110 5.46 14.57 14.69
C VAL A 110 5.74 15.01 16.12
N ILE A 111 5.40 14.17 17.11
CA ILE A 111 5.44 14.54 18.51
C ILE A 111 6.00 13.38 19.33
N ASN A 112 7.07 13.65 20.07
CA ASN A 112 7.58 12.71 21.07
C ASN A 112 6.92 13.00 22.43
N MET A 113 5.86 12.27 22.76
CA MET A 113 5.20 12.35 24.06
C MET A 113 5.64 11.19 24.97
N PRO A 114 6.58 11.41 25.91
CA PRO A 114 6.95 10.36 26.85
C PRO A 114 5.81 10.09 27.84
N ILE A 115 5.60 8.81 28.14
CA ILE A 115 4.66 8.39 29.18
C ILE A 115 5.27 8.75 30.53
N SER A 116 4.48 9.41 31.39
CA SER A 116 4.90 9.82 32.72
C SER A 116 3.94 9.30 33.79
N ILE A 117 4.45 9.09 35.00
CA ILE A 117 3.66 8.64 36.14
C ILE A 117 3.37 9.85 37.03
N GLY A 118 2.09 10.20 37.15
CA GLY A 118 1.64 11.28 38.02
C GLY A 118 1.73 10.89 39.50
N LEU A 119 2.38 11.73 40.30
CA LEU A 119 2.39 11.64 41.76
C LEU A 119 1.79 12.90 42.37
N GLN A 120 1.22 12.79 43.56
CA GLN A 120 0.78 13.98 44.31
C GLN A 120 1.95 14.93 44.56
N LYS A 121 1.68 16.24 44.49
CA LYS A 121 2.67 17.28 44.74
C LYS A 121 3.36 17.05 46.09
N ASN A 122 4.70 17.07 46.09
CA ASN A 122 5.56 16.82 47.25
C ASN A 122 5.44 15.41 47.87
N SER A 123 5.02 14.40 47.09
CA SER A 123 4.97 13.03 47.59
C SER A 123 6.36 12.54 48.04
N PRO A 124 6.49 11.98 49.26
CA PRO A 124 7.76 11.48 49.79
C PRO A 124 8.30 10.27 49.02
N ILE A 125 7.47 9.61 48.19
CA ILE A 125 7.87 8.45 47.40
C ILE A 125 8.60 8.82 46.12
N LYS A 126 8.43 10.05 45.61
CA LYS A 126 9.02 10.52 44.34
C LYS A 126 10.51 10.18 44.19
N PRO A 127 11.42 10.52 45.14
CA PRO A 127 12.84 10.24 44.97
C PRO A 127 13.15 8.74 44.93
N LYS A 128 12.39 7.92 45.67
CA LYS A 128 12.56 6.46 45.62
C LYS A 128 12.05 5.91 44.30
N LEU A 129 10.89 6.36 43.83
CA LEU A 129 10.30 5.90 42.58
C LEU A 129 11.19 6.26 41.39
N ASP A 130 11.64 7.52 41.30
CA ASP A 130 12.52 8.01 40.22
C ASP A 130 13.80 7.15 40.13
N LYS A 131 14.39 6.78 41.27
CA LYS A 131 15.58 5.91 41.32
C LYS A 131 15.31 4.50 40.78
N HIS A 132 14.15 3.91 41.07
CA HIS A 132 13.80 2.58 40.58
C HIS A 132 13.46 2.60 39.10
N ILE A 133 12.66 3.57 38.65
CA ILE A 133 12.33 3.75 37.23
C ILE A 133 13.60 3.92 36.41
N ARG A 134 14.55 4.74 36.88
CA ARG A 134 15.83 4.93 36.23
C ARG A 134 16.62 3.62 36.09
N ARG A 135 16.70 2.81 37.15
CA ARG A 135 17.35 1.48 37.10
C ARG A 135 16.68 0.54 36.11
N VAL A 136 15.35 0.54 36.06
CA VAL A 136 14.59 -0.31 35.13
C VAL A 136 14.78 0.14 33.68
N LEU A 137 14.84 1.45 33.43
CA LEU A 137 15.16 2.03 32.13
C LEU A 137 16.60 1.70 31.70
N GLU A 138 17.58 1.93 32.57
CA GLU A 138 19.00 1.65 32.32
C GLU A 138 19.27 0.16 32.09
N ALA A 139 18.52 -0.72 32.76
CA ALA A 139 18.56 -2.16 32.52
C ALA A 139 17.87 -2.59 31.21
N GLY A 140 17.17 -1.68 30.51
CA GLY A 140 16.44 -1.99 29.28
C GLY A 140 15.17 -2.83 29.49
N LEU A 141 14.74 -3.03 30.74
CA LEU A 141 13.59 -3.87 31.08
C LEU A 141 12.28 -3.34 30.49
N ILE A 142 12.10 -2.02 30.47
CA ILE A 142 10.91 -1.38 29.86
C ILE A 142 10.87 -1.62 28.36
N LYS A 143 12.02 -1.47 27.67
CA LYS A 143 12.10 -1.73 26.23
C LYS A 143 11.76 -3.19 25.94
N LYS A 144 12.38 -4.12 26.68
CA LYS A 144 12.10 -5.55 26.54
C LYS A 144 10.62 -5.86 26.77
N TRP A 145 10.03 -5.35 27.84
CA TRP A 145 8.61 -5.59 28.14
C TRP A 145 7.69 -5.05 27.03
N LEU A 146 8.00 -3.87 26.49
CA LEU A 146 7.24 -3.30 25.39
C LEU A 146 7.37 -4.12 24.11
N ASP A 147 8.59 -4.57 23.79
CA ASP A 147 8.83 -5.45 22.65
C ASP A 147 8.11 -6.80 22.83
N ASP A 148 8.17 -7.41 24.02
CA ASP A 148 7.51 -8.69 24.34
C ASP A 148 5.97 -8.59 24.24
N THR A 149 5.38 -7.46 24.67
CA THR A 149 3.93 -7.24 24.55
C THR A 149 3.49 -6.99 23.11
N MET A 150 4.32 -6.32 22.32
CA MET A 150 4.06 -6.05 20.89
C MET A 150 4.39 -7.24 19.99
N LEU A 151 5.19 -8.20 20.44
CA LEU A 151 5.64 -9.35 19.65
C LEU A 151 4.48 -10.16 19.07
N ASN A 152 3.41 -10.36 19.85
CA ASN A 152 2.22 -11.09 19.39
C ASN A 152 1.51 -10.37 18.23
N ILE A 153 1.51 -9.04 18.26
CA ILE A 153 0.88 -8.19 17.24
C ILE A 153 1.77 -8.17 16.00
N LEU A 154 3.07 -7.86 16.17
CA LEU A 154 4.04 -7.78 15.08
C LEU A 154 4.20 -9.10 14.32
N ASN A 155 4.16 -10.25 15.01
CA ASN A 155 4.26 -11.55 14.36
C ASN A 155 3.08 -11.83 13.42
N ALA A 156 1.91 -11.24 13.67
CA ALA A 156 0.77 -11.34 12.76
C ALA A 156 0.93 -10.43 11.52
N GLU A 157 1.63 -9.30 11.65
CA GLU A 157 1.95 -8.36 10.56
C GLU A 157 3.03 -8.91 9.60
N VAL A 158 4.13 -9.42 10.16
CA VAL A 158 5.33 -9.86 9.40
C VAL A 158 5.06 -11.06 8.49
N GLN A 159 4.06 -11.89 8.81
CA GLN A 159 3.68 -13.05 8.00
C GLN A 159 3.18 -12.66 6.60
N THR A 160 2.75 -11.42 6.38
CA THR A 160 2.10 -11.02 5.11
C THR A 160 3.00 -10.15 4.22
N ASP A 161 3.78 -9.22 4.78
CA ASP A 161 4.60 -8.29 3.98
C ASP A 161 5.76 -8.97 3.24
N GLN A 162 6.27 -10.10 3.75
CA GLN A 162 7.39 -10.80 3.12
C GLN A 162 6.99 -11.66 1.92
N GLU A 163 5.73 -12.08 1.81
CA GLU A 163 5.28 -12.93 0.71
C GLU A 163 4.78 -12.12 -0.51
N GLU A 164 4.19 -10.94 -0.31
CA GLU A 164 3.51 -10.23 -1.42
C GLU A 164 4.39 -9.24 -2.20
N THR A 165 5.46 -8.69 -1.61
CA THR A 165 6.16 -7.54 -2.21
C THR A 165 7.39 -7.87 -3.07
N LYS A 166 7.90 -9.11 -3.07
CA LYS A 166 9.17 -9.42 -3.78
C LYS A 166 9.08 -10.22 -5.07
N ALA A 167 7.98 -10.88 -5.42
CA ALA A 167 8.05 -11.77 -6.59
C ALA A 167 6.71 -12.21 -7.21
N ILE A 168 5.81 -11.33 -7.65
CA ILE A 168 4.80 -11.75 -8.65
C ILE A 168 4.63 -10.67 -9.71
N MET A 169 5.33 -10.84 -10.84
CA MET A 169 5.01 -10.16 -12.09
C MET A 169 3.55 -10.50 -12.44
N SER A 170 2.61 -9.62 -12.10
CA SER A 170 1.20 -9.91 -12.33
C SER A 170 0.96 -10.06 -13.84
N MET A 171 0.26 -11.13 -14.24
CA MET A 171 -0.06 -11.42 -15.65
C MET A 171 -0.70 -10.21 -16.36
N LYS A 172 -1.41 -9.36 -15.61
CA LYS A 172 -2.04 -8.14 -16.10
C LYS A 172 -1.03 -7.07 -16.55
N LYS A 173 0.14 -6.98 -15.90
CA LYS A 173 1.23 -6.07 -16.31
C LYS A 173 1.99 -6.60 -17.53
N PHE A 174 2.06 -7.91 -17.70
CA PHE A 174 2.71 -8.57 -18.84
C PHE A 174 1.81 -8.65 -20.09
N SER A 175 0.48 -8.54 -19.94
CA SER A 175 -0.46 -8.66 -21.07
C SER A 175 -0.24 -7.61 -22.16
N GLY A 176 0.27 -6.42 -21.81
CA GLY A 176 0.62 -5.38 -22.78
C GLY A 176 1.68 -5.85 -23.78
N ALA A 177 2.77 -6.45 -23.27
CA ALA A 177 3.83 -7.00 -24.11
C ALA A 177 3.32 -8.17 -24.98
N LEU A 178 2.48 -9.03 -24.40
CA LEU A 178 1.89 -10.18 -25.09
C LEU A 178 0.92 -9.74 -26.21
N THR A 179 0.19 -8.64 -26.00
CA THR A 179 -0.72 -8.05 -27.01
C THR A 179 0.07 -7.51 -28.21
N VAL A 180 1.16 -6.78 -27.95
CA VAL A 180 2.03 -6.26 -29.03
C VAL A 180 2.64 -7.40 -29.84
N LEU A 181 3.06 -8.48 -29.18
CA LEU A 181 3.64 -9.65 -29.84
C LEU A 181 2.62 -10.35 -30.76
N ILE A 182 1.38 -10.56 -30.30
CA ILE A 182 0.32 -11.16 -31.11
C ILE A 182 0.02 -10.31 -32.35
N ILE A 183 -0.08 -8.99 -32.19
CA ILE A 183 -0.33 -8.07 -33.31
C ILE A 183 0.81 -8.14 -34.34
N GLY A 184 2.06 -8.16 -33.88
CA GLY A 184 3.23 -8.29 -34.74
C GLY A 184 3.18 -9.57 -35.58
N TYR A 185 2.88 -10.71 -34.97
CA TYR A 185 2.76 -11.99 -35.70
C TYR A 185 1.62 -11.98 -36.72
N ILE A 186 0.45 -11.42 -36.37
CA ILE A 186 -0.67 -11.32 -37.31
C ILE A 186 -0.29 -10.47 -38.53
N LEU A 187 0.39 -9.34 -38.33
CA LEU A 187 0.82 -8.46 -39.41
C LEU A 187 1.84 -9.16 -40.33
N SER A 188 2.79 -9.89 -39.77
CA SER A 188 3.76 -10.69 -40.54
C SER A 188 3.08 -11.78 -41.37
N ILE A 189 2.09 -12.48 -40.81
CA ILE A 189 1.34 -13.53 -41.53
C ILE A 189 0.54 -12.92 -42.69
N ILE A 190 -0.09 -11.75 -42.49
CA ILE A 190 -0.85 -11.06 -43.54
C ILE A 190 0.06 -10.63 -44.68
N LEU A 191 1.23 -10.03 -44.38
CA LEU A 191 2.21 -9.64 -45.41
C LEU A 191 2.68 -10.86 -46.22
N PHE A 192 3.00 -11.96 -45.53
CA PHE A 192 3.41 -13.19 -46.20
C PHE A 192 2.31 -13.76 -47.11
N LEU A 193 1.05 -13.79 -46.65
CA LEU A 193 -0.08 -14.24 -47.47
C LEU A 193 -0.32 -13.32 -48.67
N ALA A 194 -0.18 -12.01 -48.50
CA ALA A 194 -0.31 -11.03 -49.58
C ALA A 194 0.77 -11.25 -50.66
N GLU A 195 2.02 -11.51 -50.28
CA GLU A 195 3.09 -11.85 -51.21
C GLU A 195 2.81 -13.15 -51.97
N VAL A 196 2.37 -14.19 -51.27
CA VAL A 196 2.04 -15.49 -51.90
C VAL A 196 0.86 -15.34 -52.89
N LEU A 197 -0.15 -14.54 -52.55
CA LEU A 197 -1.28 -14.24 -53.43
C LEU A 197 -0.86 -13.39 -54.62
N TYR A 198 -0.08 -12.34 -54.40
CA TYR A 198 0.47 -11.48 -55.45
C TYR A 198 1.31 -12.32 -56.44
N PHE A 199 2.17 -13.19 -55.93
CA PHE A 199 2.98 -14.09 -56.74
C PHE A 199 2.12 -15.09 -57.55
N ASN A 200 1.10 -15.68 -56.93
CA ASN A 200 0.26 -16.66 -57.60
C ASN A 200 -0.75 -16.05 -58.60
N LEU A 201 -1.23 -14.82 -58.38
CA LEU A 201 -2.27 -14.22 -59.23
C LEU A 201 -1.73 -13.31 -60.32
N ILE A 202 -0.62 -12.59 -60.06
CA ILE A 202 -0.03 -11.63 -61.00
C ILE A 202 1.17 -12.26 -61.71
N PHE A 203 2.18 -12.74 -60.96
CA PHE A 203 3.41 -13.28 -61.55
C PHE A 203 3.22 -14.57 -62.37
N LYS A 204 2.34 -15.48 -61.94
CA LYS A 204 2.02 -16.70 -62.71
C LYS A 204 1.09 -16.46 -63.90
N LYS A 205 0.39 -15.33 -63.94
CA LYS A 205 -0.57 -15.01 -65.01
C LYS A 205 0.06 -14.21 -66.14
N ASP A 206 1.25 -13.65 -65.92
CA ASP A 206 2.06 -13.07 -66.98
C ASP A 206 2.51 -14.15 -67.98
N PRO A 207 2.30 -13.95 -69.30
CA PRO A 207 2.60 -14.94 -70.34
C PRO A 207 4.09 -15.25 -70.53
N ASN A 208 5.00 -14.55 -69.82
CA ASN A 208 6.45 -14.79 -69.85
C ASN A 208 6.97 -15.60 -68.63
N TYR A 209 6.10 -16.15 -67.77
CA TYR A 209 6.53 -16.93 -66.62
C TYR A 209 7.03 -18.33 -67.01
N ASN A 210 8.35 -18.46 -67.21
CA ASN A 210 9.00 -19.75 -67.47
C ASN A 210 9.57 -20.35 -66.17
N LYS A 211 8.84 -21.31 -65.60
CA LYS A 211 9.15 -22.04 -64.34
C LYS A 211 10.53 -22.74 -64.33
N TYR A 212 11.18 -22.89 -65.49
CA TYR A 212 12.46 -23.60 -65.63
C TYR A 212 13.60 -22.78 -66.26
N SER A 213 13.50 -21.45 -66.35
CA SER A 213 14.61 -20.64 -66.87
C SER A 213 15.74 -20.48 -65.84
N ARG A 214 16.64 -21.47 -65.81
CA ARG A 214 17.93 -21.37 -65.11
C ARG A 214 18.94 -20.71 -66.05
N SER A 215 18.80 -19.43 -66.38
CA SER A 215 19.86 -18.69 -67.07
C SER A 215 20.87 -18.19 -66.05
N ILE A 216 21.92 -18.97 -65.91
CA ILE A 216 23.14 -18.57 -65.21
C ILE A 216 23.75 -17.45 -66.05
N VAL A 217 23.62 -16.19 -65.61
CA VAL A 217 24.33 -15.08 -66.25
C VAL A 217 25.82 -15.26 -65.93
N LYS A 218 26.55 -15.93 -66.82
CA LYS A 218 28.01 -15.86 -66.85
C LYS A 218 28.39 -14.43 -67.24
N LYS A 219 29.01 -13.74 -66.29
CA LYS A 219 29.74 -12.50 -66.51
C LYS A 219 30.94 -12.83 -67.41
N SER A 220 31.00 -12.27 -68.61
CA SER A 220 32.19 -12.28 -69.48
C SER A 220 32.54 -10.84 -69.84
N GLU A 221 33.72 -10.46 -69.35
CA GLU A 221 34.53 -9.25 -69.62
C GLU A 221 33.93 -7.87 -69.28
#